data_AF-A0A7S0LYJ8-F1
#
_entry.id   AF-A0A7S0LYJ8-F1
#
_cell.length_a   1.000
_cell.length_b   1.000
_cell.length_c   1.000
_cell.angle_alpha   90.00
_cell.angle_beta   90.00
_cell.angle_gamma   90.00
#
_symmetry.space_group_name_H-M   'P 1'
#
loop_
_entity.id
_entity.type
_entity.pdbx_description
1 polymer ?
#
loop_
_entity_poly.entity_id
_entity_poly.type
_entity_poly.pdbx_seq_one_letter_code
_entity_poly.pdbx_strand_id
1 'polypeptide(L)'
;HLLDELEPTLRMEVAKFLDGMPPAVREIAAHLAEIKSCVMSEYDSQRQALEIKHDLARRRMGEMHEGRLREAYGPERHAVMMQNQMQREQLEREYVSARDGLERQHFDNLGRHIAVEQDTMKRTNVPGFYETTMPRELDQQDAIMRLIL
;
A
#
# COMPACT_ATOMS: atom_id res chain seq x y z
N HIS A 1 -12.93 -7.89 12.75
CA HIS A 1 -11.93 -6.97 12.19
C HIS A 1 -12.04 -6.83 10.68
N LEU A 2 -11.95 -7.89 9.86
CA LEU A 2 -11.99 -7.78 8.38
C LEU A 2 -13.35 -7.37 7.79
N LEU A 3 -14.42 -7.91 8.35
CA LEU A 3 -15.78 -7.55 8.01
C LEU A 3 -16.16 -6.11 8.43
N ASP A 4 -15.35 -5.45 9.26
CA ASP A 4 -15.65 -4.11 9.77
C ASP A 4 -15.39 -2.99 8.75
N GLU A 5 -14.61 -3.26 7.68
CA GLU A 5 -14.33 -2.30 6.59
C GLU A 5 -15.40 -2.28 5.49
N LEU A 6 -16.30 -3.27 5.49
CA LEU A 6 -17.42 -3.33 4.56
C LEU A 6 -18.62 -2.54 5.10
N GLU A 7 -19.37 -1.95 4.17
CA GLU A 7 -20.71 -1.43 4.45
C GLU A 7 -21.53 -2.50 5.22
N PRO A 8 -22.28 -2.13 6.28
CA PRO A 8 -22.91 -3.10 7.18
C PRO A 8 -23.79 -4.15 6.50
N THR A 9 -24.45 -3.77 5.40
CA THR A 9 -25.26 -4.65 4.55
C THR A 9 -24.40 -5.64 3.79
N LEU A 10 -23.33 -5.17 3.14
CA LEU A 10 -22.38 -6.00 2.39
C LEU A 10 -21.65 -6.98 3.33
N ARG A 11 -21.29 -6.50 4.52
CA ARG A 11 -20.72 -7.31 5.60
C ARG A 11 -21.57 -8.51 5.95
N MET A 12 -22.87 -8.28 6.17
CA MET A 12 -23.82 -9.33 6.55
C MET A 12 -24.02 -10.32 5.40
N GLU A 13 -24.04 -9.85 4.15
CA GLU A 13 -24.17 -10.72 2.98
C GLU A 13 -22.92 -11.56 2.73
N VAL A 14 -21.73 -11.00 2.87
CA VAL A 14 -20.47 -11.74 2.75
C VAL A 14 -20.31 -12.76 3.87
N ALA A 15 -20.67 -12.41 5.11
CA ALA A 15 -20.66 -13.36 6.23
C ALA A 15 -21.58 -14.56 5.94
N LYS A 16 -22.81 -14.31 5.46
CA LYS A 16 -23.76 -15.36 5.08
C LYS A 16 -23.25 -16.20 3.90
N PHE A 17 -22.60 -15.58 2.92
CA PHE A 17 -22.01 -16.29 1.79
C PHE A 17 -20.89 -17.21 2.27
N LEU A 18 -19.93 -16.70 3.06
CA LEU A 18 -18.82 -17.48 3.61
C LEU A 18 -19.29 -18.62 4.53
N ASP A 19 -20.35 -18.40 5.33
CA ASP A 19 -20.96 -19.45 6.15
C ASP A 19 -21.56 -20.59 5.30
N GLY A 20 -22.07 -20.26 4.11
CA GLY A 20 -22.56 -21.24 3.13
C GLY A 20 -21.46 -21.96 2.33
N MET A 21 -20.21 -21.51 2.41
CA MET A 21 -19.08 -22.11 1.68
C MET A 21 -18.48 -23.32 2.42
N PRO A 22 -17.77 -24.22 1.72
CA PRO A 22 -17.01 -25.29 2.37
C PRO A 22 -15.94 -24.74 3.34
N PRO A 23 -15.60 -25.48 4.42
CA PRO A 23 -14.58 -25.05 5.39
C PRO A 23 -13.24 -24.64 4.77
N ALA A 24 -12.78 -25.36 3.75
CA ALA A 24 -11.54 -25.06 3.03
C ALA A 24 -11.56 -23.68 2.35
N VAL A 25 -12.72 -23.22 1.87
CA VAL A 25 -12.87 -21.92 1.20
C VAL A 25 -12.81 -20.78 2.21
N ARG A 26 -13.45 -20.97 3.38
CA ARG A 26 -13.34 -20.01 4.48
C ARG A 26 -11.91 -19.89 5.00
N GLU A 27 -11.19 -21.01 5.07
CA GLU A 27 -9.80 -21.07 5.50
C GLU A 27 -8.87 -20.36 4.50
N ILE A 28 -9.07 -20.54 3.19
CA ILE A 28 -8.36 -19.80 2.14
C ILE A 28 -8.65 -18.30 2.24
N ALA A 29 -9.92 -17.90 2.36
CA ALA A 29 -10.30 -16.50 2.50
C ALA A 29 -9.72 -15.85 3.78
N ALA A 30 -9.62 -16.59 4.87
CA ALA A 30 -9.00 -16.14 6.11
C ALA A 30 -7.49 -15.93 5.96
N HIS A 31 -6.76 -16.92 5.43
CA HIS A 31 -5.31 -16.80 5.18
C HIS A 31 -4.99 -15.65 4.23
N LEU A 32 -5.81 -15.46 3.19
CA LEU A 32 -5.67 -14.35 2.25
C LEU A 32 -5.78 -12.99 2.91
N ALA A 33 -6.76 -12.85 3.79
CA ALA A 33 -6.98 -11.62 4.53
C ALA A 33 -5.84 -11.33 5.54
N GLU A 34 -5.25 -12.37 6.13
CA GLU A 34 -4.04 -12.24 6.96
C GLU A 34 -2.83 -11.79 6.13
N ILE A 35 -2.64 -12.35 4.93
CA ILE A 35 -1.58 -11.93 4.00
C ILE A 35 -1.78 -10.46 3.62
N LYS A 36 -3.01 -10.04 3.27
CA LYS A 36 -3.33 -8.63 2.98
C LYS A 36 -2.96 -7.74 4.16
N SER A 37 -3.39 -8.08 5.37
CA SER A 37 -3.10 -7.28 6.57
C SER A 37 -1.59 -7.16 6.82
N CYS A 38 -0.84 -8.23 6.62
CA CYS A 38 0.61 -8.25 6.74
C CYS A 38 1.27 -7.33 5.69
N VAL A 39 0.88 -7.46 4.42
CA VAL A 39 1.44 -6.68 3.31
C VAL A 39 1.11 -5.18 3.45
N MET A 40 -0.10 -4.85 3.92
CA MET A 40 -0.49 -3.46 4.23
C MET A 40 0.32 -2.89 5.38
N SER A 41 0.49 -3.65 6.47
CA SER A 41 1.29 -3.23 7.62
C SER A 41 2.76 -3.02 7.27
N GLU A 42 3.33 -3.89 6.42
CA GLU A 42 4.69 -3.75 5.92
C GLU A 42 4.84 -2.50 5.05
N TYR A 43 3.89 -2.24 4.14
CA TYR A 43 3.87 -1.04 3.32
C TYR A 43 3.81 0.24 4.17
N ASP A 44 2.89 0.31 5.13
CA ASP A 44 2.77 1.45 6.03
C ASP A 44 4.06 1.69 6.83
N SER A 45 4.69 0.60 7.30
CA SER A 45 5.97 0.67 8.01
C SER A 45 7.09 1.20 7.11
N GLN A 46 7.18 0.71 5.86
CA GLN A 46 8.19 1.17 4.90
C GLN A 46 7.95 2.64 4.50
N ARG A 47 6.68 3.04 4.35
CA ARG A 47 6.29 4.42 4.03
C ARG A 47 6.66 5.38 5.16
N GLN A 48 6.33 5.03 6.41
CA GLN A 48 6.72 5.82 7.59
C GLN A 48 8.25 5.92 7.74
N ALA A 49 8.97 4.82 7.52
CA ALA A 49 10.43 4.84 7.57
C ALA A 49 11.03 5.77 6.49
N LEU A 50 10.43 5.83 5.30
CA LEU A 50 10.84 6.75 4.23
C LEU A 50 10.57 8.22 4.61
N GLU A 51 9.38 8.52 5.15
CA GLU A 51 9.02 9.85 5.65
C GLU A 51 10.00 10.33 6.74
N ILE A 52 10.31 9.48 7.72
CA ILE A 52 11.26 9.81 8.80
C ILE A 52 12.66 10.09 8.23
N LYS A 53 13.13 9.26 7.29
CA LYS A 53 14.44 9.47 6.64
C LYS A 53 14.48 10.79 5.88
N HIS A 54 13.42 11.12 5.15
CA HIS A 54 13.30 12.38 4.42
C HIS A 54 13.33 13.58 5.37
N ASP A 55 12.54 13.55 6.45
CA ASP A 55 12.51 14.62 7.44
C ASP A 55 13.86 14.83 8.13
N LEU A 56 14.56 13.74 8.46
CA LEU A 56 15.90 13.81 9.03
C LEU A 56 16.91 14.41 8.05
N ALA A 57 16.88 13.98 6.79
CA ALA A 57 17.73 14.51 5.73
C ALA A 57 17.46 16.02 5.51
N ARG A 58 16.19 16.42 5.48
CA ARG A 58 15.78 17.81 5.33
C ARG A 58 16.27 18.69 6.47
N ARG A 59 16.17 18.21 7.72
CA ARG A 59 16.66 18.93 8.91
C ARG A 59 18.18 19.10 8.87
N ARG A 60 18.93 18.00 8.66
CA ARG A 60 20.40 18.04 8.58
C ARG A 60 20.90 18.94 7.45
N MET A 61 20.22 18.91 6.30
CA MET A 61 20.51 19.80 5.18
C MET A 61 20.27 21.27 5.58
N GLY A 62 19.16 21.57 6.26
CA GLY A 62 18.87 22.90 6.80
C GLY A 62 19.94 23.41 7.75
N GLU A 63 20.38 22.59 8.71
CA GLU A 63 21.44 22.94 9.67
C GLU A 63 22.78 23.22 8.97
N MET A 64 23.16 22.37 8.02
CA MET A 64 24.37 22.57 7.21
C MET A 64 24.29 23.87 6.40
N HIS A 65 23.15 24.13 5.76
CA HIS A 65 22.91 25.34 4.97
C HIS A 65 22.97 26.60 5.82
N GLU A 66 22.43 26.56 7.03
CA GLU A 66 22.48 27.67 7.97
C GLU A 66 23.92 27.97 8.38
N GLY A 67 24.73 26.94 8.68
CA GLY A 67 26.15 27.09 8.95
C GLY A 67 26.90 27.77 7.81
N ARG A 68 26.71 27.29 6.57
CA ARG A 68 27.36 27.86 5.37
C ARG A 68 26.92 29.30 5.09
N LEU A 69 25.66 29.64 5.36
CA LEU A 69 25.16 31.01 5.19
C LEU A 69 25.71 32.00 6.23
N ARG A 70 26.06 31.54 7.44
CA ARG A 70 26.72 32.38 8.46
C ARG A 70 28.16 32.71 8.08
N GLU A 71 28.83 31.79 7.37
CA GLU A 71 30.23 31.93 6.96
C GLU A 71 30.40 32.67 5.63
N ALA A 72 29.36 32.70 4.78
CA ALA A 72 29.41 33.31 3.45
C ALA A 72 29.08 34.81 3.45
N TYR A 73 29.84 35.60 2.69
CA TYR A 73 29.65 37.05 2.55
C TYR A 73 29.57 37.49 1.08
N GLY A 74 28.84 38.58 0.82
CA GLY A 74 28.77 39.19 -0.51
C GLY A 74 28.28 38.22 -1.61
N PRO A 75 28.95 38.14 -2.77
CA PRO A 75 28.55 37.27 -3.89
C PRO A 75 28.47 35.78 -3.54
N GLU A 76 29.31 35.30 -2.62
CA GLU A 76 29.35 33.90 -2.18
C GLU A 76 28.04 33.50 -1.48
N ARG A 77 27.44 34.41 -0.71
CA ARG A 77 26.17 34.16 -0.03
C ARG A 77 25.03 33.89 -1.01
N HIS A 78 25.01 34.60 -2.15
CA HIS A 78 24.00 34.35 -3.19
C HIS A 78 24.20 32.99 -3.85
N ALA A 79 25.45 32.59 -4.13
CA ALA A 79 25.77 31.27 -4.64
C ALA A 79 25.36 30.15 -3.67
N VAL A 80 25.60 30.32 -2.36
CA VAL A 80 25.16 29.38 -1.32
C VAL A 80 23.64 29.26 -1.28
N MET A 81 22.89 30.37 -1.38
CA MET A 81 21.42 30.32 -1.43
C MET A 81 20.91 29.54 -2.64
N MET A 82 21.47 29.76 -3.82
CA MET A 82 21.09 29.03 -5.04
C MET A 82 21.42 27.54 -4.93
N GLN A 83 22.62 27.21 -4.42
CA GLN A 83 23.00 25.82 -4.17
C GLN A 83 22.04 25.14 -3.19
N ASN A 84 21.65 25.83 -2.12
CA ASN A 84 20.73 25.33 -1.11
C ASN A 84 19.35 25.04 -1.70
N GLN A 85 18.84 25.94 -2.55
CA GLN A 85 17.57 25.74 -3.24
C GLN A 85 17.60 24.51 -4.15
N MET A 86 18.63 24.38 -4.99
CA MET A 86 18.77 23.21 -5.88
C MET A 86 18.87 21.90 -5.09
N GLN A 87 19.58 21.89 -3.96
CA GLN A 87 19.70 20.70 -3.11
C GLN A 87 18.38 20.31 -2.45
N ARG A 88 17.56 21.29 -2.03
CA ARG A 88 16.21 21.02 -1.50
C ARG A 88 15.27 20.46 -2.56
N GLU A 89 15.28 21.04 -3.76
CA GLU A 89 14.49 20.55 -4.89
C GLU A 89 14.91 19.13 -5.28
N GLN A 90 16.22 18.85 -5.26
CA GLN A 90 16.73 17.51 -5.53
C GLN A 90 16.28 16.50 -4.46
N LEU A 91 16.38 16.85 -3.17
CA LEU A 91 15.93 16.01 -2.07
C LEU A 91 14.43 15.67 -2.18
N GLU A 92 13.61 16.67 -2.51
CA GLU A 92 12.16 16.46 -2.68
C GLU A 92 11.85 15.55 -3.88
N ARG A 93 12.56 15.73 -5.01
CA ARG A 93 12.41 14.84 -6.18
C ARG A 93 12.78 13.40 -5.85
N GLU A 94 13.87 13.18 -5.12
CA GLU A 94 14.30 11.85 -4.69
C GLU A 94 13.29 11.21 -3.74
N TYR A 95 12.73 11.98 -2.80
CA TYR A 95 11.68 11.50 -1.90
C TYR A 95 10.41 11.09 -2.67
N VAL A 96 9.92 11.94 -3.56
CA VAL A 96 8.75 11.63 -4.39
C VAL A 96 8.99 10.39 -5.24
N SER A 97 10.15 10.30 -5.90
CA SER A 97 10.49 9.12 -6.71
C SER A 97 10.58 7.84 -5.87
N ALA A 98 11.13 7.90 -4.66
CA ALA A 98 11.23 6.75 -3.76
C ALA A 98 9.85 6.32 -3.25
N ARG A 99 8.99 7.28 -2.89
CA ARG A 99 7.62 7.03 -2.43
C ARG A 99 6.79 6.40 -3.55
N ASP A 100 6.84 6.95 -4.75
CA ASP A 100 6.09 6.43 -5.89
C ASP A 100 6.61 5.03 -6.30
N GLY A 101 7.92 4.78 -6.15
CA GLY A 101 8.50 3.45 -6.35
C GLY A 101 8.01 2.43 -5.32
N LEU A 102 7.93 2.83 -4.05
CA LEU A 102 7.40 2.00 -2.96
C LEU A 102 5.92 1.67 -3.19
N GLU A 103 5.12 2.65 -3.61
CA GLU A 103 3.70 2.47 -3.93
C GLU A 103 3.50 1.49 -5.09
N ARG A 104 4.26 1.65 -6.18
CA ARG A 104 4.22 0.70 -7.32
C ARG A 104 4.60 -0.71 -6.90
N GLN A 105 5.67 -0.86 -6.12
CA GLN A 105 6.11 -2.17 -5.62
C GLN A 105 5.04 -2.83 -4.76
N HIS A 106 4.34 -2.06 -3.92
CA HIS A 106 3.22 -2.55 -3.13
C HIS A 106 2.07 -3.06 -4.01
N PHE A 107 1.65 -2.27 -5.01
CA PHE A 107 0.60 -2.70 -5.94
C PHE A 107 1.01 -3.92 -6.78
N ASP A 108 2.26 -4.00 -7.22
CA ASP A 108 2.77 -5.16 -7.96
C ASP A 108 2.84 -6.43 -7.09
N ASN A 109 3.21 -6.29 -5.82
CA ASN A 109 3.18 -7.38 -4.84
C ASN A 109 1.74 -7.85 -4.60
N LEU A 110 0.82 -6.92 -4.35
CA LEU A 110 -0.60 -7.21 -4.17
C LEU A 110 -1.15 -7.94 -5.41
N GLY A 111 -0.89 -7.39 -6.61
CA GLY A 111 -1.24 -7.98 -7.91
C GLY A 111 -0.79 -9.44 -8.05
N ARG A 112 0.45 -9.75 -7.67
CA ARG A 112 0.98 -11.11 -7.69
C ARG A 112 0.30 -12.04 -6.69
N HIS A 113 0.04 -11.57 -5.47
CA HIS A 113 -0.67 -12.36 -4.47
C HIS A 113 -2.09 -12.68 -4.92
N ILE A 114 -2.81 -11.69 -5.48
CA ILE A 114 -4.15 -11.88 -6.04
C ILE A 114 -4.14 -12.93 -7.16
N ALA A 115 -3.17 -12.84 -8.08
CA ALA A 115 -3.10 -13.75 -9.22
C ALA A 115 -2.86 -15.20 -8.79
N VAL A 116 -1.96 -15.43 -7.82
CA VAL A 116 -1.69 -16.77 -7.25
C VAL A 116 -2.94 -17.35 -6.61
N GLU A 117 -3.76 -16.51 -6.01
CA GLU A 117 -4.91 -16.94 -5.22
C GLU A 117 -6.13 -17.17 -6.10
N GLN A 118 -6.33 -16.35 -7.13
CA GLN A 118 -7.27 -16.64 -8.21
C GLN A 118 -6.93 -17.96 -8.92
N ASP A 119 -5.65 -18.25 -9.17
CA ASP A 119 -5.22 -19.52 -9.76
C ASP A 119 -5.45 -20.69 -8.80
N THR A 120 -5.17 -20.51 -7.51
CA THR A 120 -5.41 -21.54 -6.48
C THR A 120 -6.89 -21.86 -6.34
N MET A 121 -7.77 -20.85 -6.28
CA MET A 121 -9.23 -21.01 -6.24
C MET A 121 -9.77 -21.71 -7.49
N LYS A 122 -9.26 -21.38 -8.68
CA LYS A 122 -9.60 -22.07 -9.93
C LYS A 122 -9.20 -23.54 -9.91
N ARG A 123 -7.98 -23.86 -9.46
CA ARG A 123 -7.46 -25.23 -9.42
C ARG A 123 -8.14 -26.12 -8.38
N THR A 124 -8.58 -25.53 -7.27
CA THR A 124 -9.25 -26.26 -6.18
C THR A 124 -10.74 -26.46 -6.41
N ASN A 125 -11.28 -25.98 -7.55
CA ASN A 125 -12.68 -26.13 -7.96
C ASN A 125 -13.65 -25.70 -6.85
N VAL A 126 -13.31 -24.60 -6.19
CA VAL A 126 -14.03 -24.05 -5.04
C VAL A 126 -15.49 -23.81 -5.41
N PRO A 127 -16.45 -24.53 -4.79
CA PRO A 127 -17.86 -24.32 -5.05
C PRO A 127 -18.28 -22.89 -4.74
N GLY A 128 -18.82 -22.16 -5.71
CA GLY A 128 -19.23 -20.75 -5.58
C GLY A 128 -18.30 -19.74 -6.25
N PHE A 129 -17.09 -20.17 -6.68
CA PHE A 129 -16.17 -19.36 -7.48
C PHE A 129 -16.22 -19.84 -8.95
N TYR A 130 -17.41 -19.77 -9.55
CA TYR A 130 -17.65 -20.11 -10.95
C TYR A 130 -17.76 -18.85 -11.81
N GLU A 131 -17.61 -18.97 -13.13
CA GLU A 131 -18.16 -18.00 -14.09
C GLU A 131 -19.68 -17.88 -13.84
N THR A 132 -20.08 -16.95 -12.98
CA THR A 132 -21.48 -16.65 -12.68
C THR A 132 -21.88 -15.37 -13.40
N THR A 133 -23.03 -15.41 -14.08
CA THR A 133 -23.64 -14.24 -14.72
C THR A 133 -24.69 -13.57 -13.82
N MET A 134 -24.87 -14.04 -12.58
CA MET A 134 -25.85 -13.47 -11.66
C MET A 134 -25.27 -12.26 -10.93
N PRO A 135 -25.86 -11.05 -11.07
CA PRO A 135 -25.30 -9.81 -10.53
C PRO A 135 -25.04 -9.84 -9.02
N ARG A 136 -25.92 -10.48 -8.22
CA ARG A 136 -25.74 -10.61 -6.77
C ARG A 136 -24.54 -11.45 -6.37
N GLU A 137 -24.25 -12.53 -7.11
CA GLU A 137 -23.11 -13.39 -6.82
C GLU A 137 -21.82 -12.70 -7.26
N LEU A 138 -21.86 -11.89 -8.33
CA LEU A 138 -20.76 -11.02 -8.73
C LEU A 138 -20.46 -9.95 -7.68
N ASP A 139 -21.48 -9.30 -7.10
CA ASP A 139 -21.28 -8.32 -6.02
C ASP A 139 -20.68 -8.97 -4.76
N GLN A 140 -21.06 -10.21 -4.46
CA GLN A 140 -20.52 -10.98 -3.33
C GLN A 140 -19.09 -11.48 -3.59
N GLN A 141 -18.80 -11.92 -4.82
CA GLN A 141 -17.44 -12.25 -5.25
C GLN A 141 -16.55 -11.00 -5.27
N ASP A 142 -17.05 -9.85 -5.72
CA ASP A 142 -16.34 -8.57 -5.65
C ASP A 142 -16.11 -8.16 -4.18
N ALA A 143 -17.07 -8.37 -3.29
CA ALA A 143 -16.91 -8.08 -1.87
C ALA A 143 -15.91 -9.02 -1.17
N ILE A 144 -15.85 -10.30 -1.55
CA ILE A 144 -14.82 -11.24 -1.08
C ILE A 144 -13.46 -10.85 -1.66
N MET A 145 -13.41 -10.50 -2.94
CA MET A 145 -12.22 -9.93 -3.55
C MET A 145 -11.80 -8.66 -2.81
N ARG A 146 -12.68 -7.75 -2.41
CA ARG A 146 -12.34 -6.56 -1.58
C ARG A 146 -11.90 -6.89 -0.16
N LEU A 147 -12.29 -8.03 0.39
CA LEU A 147 -11.71 -8.51 1.65
C LEU A 147 -10.28 -9.02 1.43
N ILE A 148 -10.01 -9.59 0.26
CA ILE A 148 -8.70 -10.12 -0.17
C ILE A 148 -7.77 -9.01 -0.72
N LEU A 149 -8.32 -7.98 -1.37
CA LEU A 149 -7.70 -6.82 -2.04
C LEU A 149 -7.61 -5.64 -1.10
#